data_AF-A0ABD3G2W3-F1
#
_entry.id   AF-A0ABD3G2W3-F1
#
_cell.length_a   1.000
_cell.length_b   1.000
_cell.length_c   1.000
_cell.angle_alpha   90.00
_cell.angle_beta   90.00
_cell.angle_gamma   90.00
#
_symmetry.space_group_name_H-M   'P 1'
#
loop_
_entity.id
_entity.type
_entity.pdbx_description
1 polymer ?
#
loop_
_entity_poly.entity_id
_entity_poly.type
_entity_poly.pdbx_seq_one_letter_code
_entity_poly.pdbx_strand_id
1 'polypeptide(L)'
;MYGKTYPSLNPVANPVARQRLIHATAPPVLAGSPMDDELLFSAMMERQLREVEAQRGILTRREVLTAAIREHALFSEHAAAEYPSTFAAVVTPGVNLQPQ
;
A
#
# COMPACT_ATOMS: atom_id res chain seq x y z
N MET A 1 6.92 -10.45 -5.36
CA MET A 1 7.49 -10.26 -4.01
C MET A 1 7.78 -8.79 -3.83
N TYR A 2 7.70 -8.29 -2.59
CA TYR A 2 8.06 -6.90 -2.29
C TYR A 2 9.55 -6.67 -2.53
N GLY A 3 9.89 -5.61 -3.25
CA GLY A 3 11.26 -5.19 -3.53
C GLY A 3 11.92 -4.46 -2.37
N LYS A 4 11.12 -3.88 -1.47
CA LYS A 4 11.61 -3.10 -0.31
C LYS A 4 10.96 -3.54 0.99
N THR A 5 11.58 -3.14 2.10
CA THR A 5 11.03 -3.31 3.44
C THR A 5 10.19 -2.09 3.82
N TYR A 6 8.98 -2.32 4.31
CA TYR A 6 8.05 -1.31 4.78
C TYR A 6 7.76 -1.52 6.26
N PRO A 7 8.33 -0.70 7.17
CA PRO A 7 8.08 -0.86 8.60
C PRO A 7 6.60 -0.62 8.94
N SER A 8 6.13 -1.20 10.05
CA SER A 8 4.84 -0.80 10.63
C SER A 8 4.86 0.68 10.99
N LEU A 9 3.68 1.30 10.97
CA LEU A 9 3.56 2.68 11.41
C LEU A 9 3.80 2.79 12.91
N ASN A 10 4.34 3.93 13.32
CA ASN A 10 4.42 4.27 14.73
C ASN A 10 3.01 4.30 15.36
N PRO A 11 2.90 3.94 16.65
CA PRO A 11 1.69 4.19 17.41
C PRO A 11 1.30 5.67 17.34
N VAL A 12 0.00 5.92 17.24
CA VAL A 12 -0.52 7.30 17.20
C VAL A 12 -0.23 8.03 18.51
N ALA A 13 -0.03 9.34 18.44
CA ALA A 13 0.39 10.17 19.56
C ALA A 13 -0.70 10.24 20.64
N ASN A 14 -1.96 10.37 20.23
CA ASN A 14 -3.08 10.44 21.15
C ASN A 14 -3.36 9.06 21.81
N PRO A 15 -3.37 8.97 23.16
CA PRO A 15 -3.53 7.69 23.85
C PRO A 15 -4.92 7.05 23.67
N VAL A 16 -5.98 7.85 23.50
CA VAL A 16 -7.34 7.34 23.28
C VAL A 16 -7.44 6.70 21.89
N ALA A 17 -6.94 7.38 20.86
CA ALA A 17 -6.87 6.79 19.52
C ALA A 17 -5.94 5.57 19.50
N ARG A 18 -4.82 5.60 20.24
CA ARG A 18 -3.89 4.47 20.33
C ARG A 18 -4.58 3.22 20.87
N GLN A 19 -5.38 3.34 21.93
CA GLN A 19 -6.11 2.22 22.49
C GLN A 19 -7.15 1.66 21.50
N ARG A 20 -7.82 2.53 20.74
CA ARG A 20 -8.82 2.12 19.73
C ARG A 20 -8.17 1.45 18.52
N LEU A 21 -6.98 1.89 18.14
CA LEU A 21 -6.26 1.44 16.94
C LEU A 21 -5.23 0.34 17.23
N ILE A 22 -5.14 -0.17 18.46
CA ILE A 22 -4.10 -1.13 18.87
C ILE A 22 -4.12 -2.42 18.04
N HIS A 23 -5.30 -2.87 17.60
CA HIS A 23 -5.48 -4.05 16.75
C HIS A 23 -5.57 -3.71 15.25
N ALA A 24 -5.47 -2.43 14.89
CA ALA A 24 -5.56 -1.94 13.52
C ALA A 24 -4.19 -1.69 12.88
N THR A 25 -3.09 -1.91 13.61
CA THR A 25 -1.75 -1.65 13.08
C THR A 25 -1.35 -2.78 12.14
N ALA A 26 -1.12 -2.45 10.87
CA ALA A 26 -0.66 -3.41 9.88
C ALA A 26 0.78 -3.85 10.20
N PRO A 27 1.10 -5.15 10.04
CA PRO A 27 2.43 -5.68 10.33
C PRO A 27 3.48 -5.13 9.36
N PRO A 28 4.78 -5.22 9.69
CA PRO A 28 5.83 -4.80 8.78
C PRO A 28 5.90 -5.76 7.59
N VAL A 29 6.28 -5.23 6.43
CA VAL A 29 6.52 -6.02 5.21
C VAL A 29 8.02 -6.08 4.99
N LEU A 30 8.58 -7.28 4.85
CA LEU A 30 10.01 -7.46 4.59
C LEU A 30 10.27 -7.54 3.08
N ALA A 31 11.42 -7.05 2.66
CA ALA A 31 11.86 -7.27 1.28
C ALA A 31 11.98 -8.78 1.00
N GLY A 32 11.51 -9.20 -0.19
CA GLY A 32 11.43 -10.60 -0.58
C GLY A 32 10.19 -11.34 -0.05
N SER A 33 9.39 -10.73 0.84
CA SER A 33 8.10 -11.32 1.23
C SER A 33 7.19 -11.48 0.01
N PRO A 34 6.38 -12.56 -0.05
CA PRO A 34 5.38 -12.72 -1.10
C PRO A 34 4.39 -11.54 -1.06
N MET A 35 3.82 -11.23 -2.23
CA MET A 35 2.66 -10.33 -2.26
C MET A 35 1.50 -11.07 -1.61
N ASP A 36 0.83 -10.41 -0.68
CA ASP A 36 -0.24 -10.99 0.13
C ASP A 36 -1.37 -9.95 0.25
N ASP A 37 -2.55 -10.35 -0.18
CA ASP A 37 -3.76 -9.52 -0.19
C ASP A 37 -4.18 -9.17 1.24
N GLU A 38 -3.92 -10.04 2.21
CA GLU A 38 -4.23 -9.77 3.62
C GLU A 38 -3.34 -8.63 4.17
N LEU A 39 -2.06 -8.61 3.78
CA LEU A 39 -1.17 -7.50 4.12
C LEU A 39 -1.64 -6.19 3.49
N LEU A 40 -2.09 -6.23 2.23
CA LEU A 40 -2.62 -5.05 1.54
C LEU A 40 -3.91 -4.55 2.19
N PHE A 41 -4.83 -5.46 2.51
CA PHE A 41 -6.07 -5.18 3.20
C PHE A 41 -5.83 -4.59 4.60
N SER A 42 -4.89 -5.14 5.36
CA SER A 42 -4.54 -4.61 6.69
C SER A 42 -4.00 -3.18 6.63
N ALA A 43 -3.16 -2.85 5.63
CA ALA A 43 -2.64 -1.50 5.45
C ALA A 43 -3.73 -0.50 5.03
N MET A 44 -4.65 -0.92 4.15
CA MET A 44 -5.83 -0.14 3.78
C MET A 44 -6.72 0.14 4.99
N MET A 45 -7.00 -0.88 5.80
CA MET A 45 -7.81 -0.77 7.01
C MET A 45 -7.16 0.16 8.03
N GLU A 46 -5.85 0.05 8.25
CA GLU A 46 -5.10 0.94 9.14
C GLU A 46 -5.27 2.42 8.73
N ARG A 47 -5.13 2.72 7.44
CA ARG A 47 -5.30 4.07 6.89
C ARG A 47 -6.73 4.59 7.06
N GLN A 48 -7.73 3.76 6.74
CA GLN A 48 -9.15 4.13 6.91
C GLN A 48 -9.49 4.45 8.37
N LEU A 49 -9.03 3.62 9.31
CA LEU A 49 -9.32 3.82 10.74
C LEU A 49 -8.61 5.06 11.31
N ARG A 50 -7.37 5.35 10.87
CA ARG A 50 -6.68 6.60 11.21
C ARG A 50 -7.41 7.83 10.65
N GLU A 51 -8.00 7.73 9.46
CA GLU A 51 -8.80 8.81 8.87
C GLU A 51 -10.09 9.07 9.67
N VAL A 52 -10.80 8.02 10.10
CA VAL A 52 -11.99 8.15 10.97
C VAL A 52 -11.64 8.87 12.28
N GLU A 53 -10.55 8.50 12.93
CA GLU A 53 -10.14 9.16 14.18
C GLU A 53 -9.59 10.59 13.93
N ALA A 54 -9.08 10.90 12.74
CA ALA A 54 -8.74 12.27 12.34
C ALA A 54 -9.98 13.14 12.09
N GLN A 55 -11.05 12.58 11.50
CA GLN A 55 -12.35 13.26 11.36
C GLN A 55 -12.98 13.59 12.72
N ARG A 56 -12.67 12.80 13.76
CA ARG A 56 -13.03 13.07 15.16
C ARG A 56 -12.15 14.15 15.82
N GLY A 57 -11.16 14.70 15.10
CA GLY A 57 -10.22 15.69 15.61
C GLY A 57 -9.15 15.13 16.55
N ILE A 58 -8.96 13.80 16.58
CA ILE A 58 -8.07 13.14 17.56
C ILE A 58 -6.67 12.91 16.98
N LEU A 59 -6.57 12.52 15.71
CA LEU A 59 -5.29 12.41 15.00
C LEU A 59 -4.92 13.67 14.24
N THR A 60 -3.61 13.85 14.11
CA THR A 60 -3.04 14.87 13.23
C THR A 60 -3.11 14.44 11.77
N ARG A 61 -3.18 15.43 10.86
CA ARG A 61 -3.08 15.20 9.42
C ARG A 61 -1.81 14.44 9.02
N ARG A 62 -0.72 14.65 9.75
CA ARG A 62 0.57 13.97 9.51
C ARG A 62 0.47 12.46 9.75
N GLU A 63 -0.21 12.03 10.80
CA GLU A 63 -0.38 10.61 11.11
C GLU A 63 -1.23 9.89 10.06
N VAL A 64 -2.27 10.55 9.55
CA VAL A 64 -3.08 10.03 8.42
C VAL A 64 -2.26 9.97 7.15
N LEU A 65 -1.52 11.04 6.83
CA LEU A 65 -0.70 11.10 5.62
C LEU A 65 0.39 10.02 5.61
N THR A 66 0.99 9.73 6.77
CA THR A 66 2.00 8.66 6.88
C THR A 66 1.38 7.29 6.55
N ALA A 67 0.15 7.05 6.98
CA ALA A 67 -0.58 5.82 6.65
C ALA A 67 -0.92 5.73 5.15
N ALA A 68 -1.39 6.83 4.56
CA ALA A 68 -1.68 6.89 3.13
C ALA A 68 -0.43 6.69 2.26
N ILE A 69 0.71 7.27 2.63
CA ILE A 69 1.98 7.06 1.91
C ILE A 69 2.39 5.59 1.96
N ARG A 70 2.29 4.96 3.13
CA ARG A 70 2.64 3.54 3.29
C ARG A 70 1.71 2.64 2.49
N GLU A 71 0.40 2.82 2.61
CA GLU A 71 -0.61 2.11 1.82
C GLU A 71 -0.30 2.25 0.33
N HIS A 72 -0.15 3.48 -0.17
CA HIS A 72 0.09 3.72 -1.59
C HIS A 72 1.36 3.04 -2.11
N ALA A 73 2.43 3.00 -1.30
CA ALA A 73 3.65 2.31 -1.67
C ALA A 73 3.43 0.79 -1.78
N LEU A 74 2.67 0.19 -0.87
CA LEU A 74 2.33 -1.24 -0.92
C LEU A 74 1.44 -1.57 -2.13
N PHE A 75 0.40 -0.77 -2.39
CA PHE A 75 -0.45 -0.93 -3.58
C PHE A 75 0.34 -0.80 -4.88
N SER A 76 1.29 0.14 -4.95
CA SER A 76 2.12 0.34 -6.14
C SER A 76 3.00 -0.87 -6.43
N GLU A 77 3.62 -1.46 -5.40
CA GLU A 77 4.39 -2.69 -5.53
C GLU A 77 3.50 -3.87 -5.94
N HIS A 78 2.34 -4.00 -5.31
CA HIS A 78 1.38 -5.07 -5.62
C HIS A 78 0.88 -4.98 -7.07
N ALA A 79 0.50 -3.78 -7.52
CA ALA A 79 0.07 -3.53 -8.89
C ALA A 79 1.18 -3.81 -9.90
N ALA A 80 2.44 -3.48 -9.60
CA ALA A 80 3.57 -3.80 -10.48
C ALA A 80 3.81 -5.31 -10.60
N ALA A 81 3.49 -6.09 -9.56
CA ALA A 81 3.58 -7.55 -9.57
C ALA A 81 2.41 -8.19 -10.32
N GLU A 82 1.20 -7.67 -10.15
CA GLU A 82 -0.02 -8.21 -10.77
C GLU A 82 -0.16 -7.81 -12.25
N TYR A 83 0.30 -6.62 -12.61
CA TYR A 83 0.26 -6.08 -13.98
C TYR A 83 1.67 -5.76 -14.49
N PRO A 84 2.50 -6.76 -14.85
CA PRO A 84 3.82 -6.51 -15.39
C PRO A 84 3.74 -5.69 -16.68
N SER A 85 4.51 -4.61 -16.74
CA SER A 85 4.59 -3.68 -17.88
C SER A 85 5.06 -4.35 -19.19
N THR A 86 5.55 -5.58 -19.14
CA THR A 86 5.87 -6.43 -20.30
C THR A 86 4.64 -6.87 -21.11
N PHE A 87 3.42 -6.85 -20.56
CA PHE A 87 2.20 -7.16 -21.33
C PHE A 87 1.94 -6.16 -22.47
N ALA A 88 2.42 -4.91 -22.34
CA ALA A 88 2.26 -3.89 -23.38
C ALA A 88 3.14 -4.13 -24.62
N ALA A 89 4.17 -4.98 -24.54
CA ALA A 89 5.08 -5.26 -25.65
C ALA A 89 4.59 -6.37 -26.61
N VAL A 90 3.54 -7.12 -26.25
CA VAL A 90 3.02 -8.22 -27.10
C VAL A 90 2.02 -7.71 -28.15
N VAL A 91 1.57 -6.45 -28.05
CA VAL A 91 0.73 -5.79 -29.07
C VAL A 91 1.59 -4.88 -29.96
N THR A 92 2.67 -5.43 -30.52
CA THR A 92 3.28 -4.82 -31.72
C THR A 92 2.64 -5.49 -32.94
N PRO A 93 1.83 -4.79 -33.76
CA PRO A 93 1.33 -5.37 -35.00
C PRO A 93 2.49 -5.48 -35.97
N GLY A 94 3.12 -6.66 -36.01
CA GLY A 94 4.04 -7.06 -37.07
C GLY A 94 3.26 -7.29 -38.37
N VAL A 95 2.77 -6.23 -39.00
CA VAL A 95 2.29 -6.27 -40.39
C VAL A 95 3.47 -5.89 -41.28
N ASN A 96 4.26 -6.90 -41.65
CA ASN A 96 5.20 -6.79 -42.77
C ASN A 96 4.40 -6.73 -44.08
N LEU A 97 4.19 -5.53 -44.61
CA LEU A 97 3.84 -5.33 -46.02
C LEU A 97 5.09 -4.84 -46.74
N GLN A 98 5.86 -5.77 -47.32
CA GLN A 98 6.84 -5.44 -48.35
C GLN A 98 6.12 -5.38 -49.71
N PRO A 99 6.22 -4.28 -50.48
CA PRO A 99 5.81 -4.26 -51.88
C PRO A 99 6.87 -4.95 -52.74
N GLN A 100 6.45 -5.92 -53.56
CA GLN A 100 7.16 -6.33 -54.77
C GLN A 100 6.77 -5.41 -55.92
#